data_AF-X0VUE4-F1
#
_entry.id   AF-X0VUE4-F1
#
_cell.length_a   1.000
_cell.length_b   1.000
_cell.length_c   1.000
_cell.angle_alpha   90.00
_cell.angle_beta   90.00
_cell.angle_gamma   90.00
#
_symmetry.space_group_name_H-M   'P 1'
#
loop_
_entity.id
_entity.type
_entity.pdbx_description
1 polymer ?
#
loop_
_entity_poly.entity_id
_entity_poly.type
_entity_poly.pdbx_seq_one_letter_code
_entity_poly.pdbx_strand_id
1 'polypeptide(L)'
;IKAASDFQAQMANVNTMLDLQSKKFLPSLAKAISNMSVQYGEGTKTLTNGLYDILSASIPVEKSIKVLDTSVRAAKAGMTDTGVAADAITTILNSYGLAAENAADVSDFFFAIVKRGKTTFAELAPTIGRVASLAASSGVELEELGAVLSTLTRGGVKTEEAMTGVRAMLSAVSGASEESAAVFKDKVGIQLDSVMLKTKGLTGMLKAMAEARLTPEELKKIFPNVRAAAAAAAAMQQVEGLTEDLAFQYKRAGQTA
;
A
#
# COMPACT_ATOMS: atom_id res chain seq x y z
N ILE A 1 28.25 -1.28 29.45
CA ILE A 1 27.16 -1.58 30.41
C ILE A 1 25.84 -0.93 29.97
N LYS A 2 25.76 0.39 29.79
CA LYS A 2 24.53 1.08 29.35
C LYS A 2 23.90 0.53 28.06
N ALA A 3 24.67 0.39 26.98
CA ALA A 3 24.16 -0.13 25.70
C ALA A 3 23.58 -1.56 25.79
N ALA A 4 24.17 -2.44 26.61
CA ALA A 4 23.67 -3.79 26.82
C ALA A 4 22.36 -3.79 27.64
N SER A 5 22.28 -2.93 28.66
CA SER A 5 21.06 -2.72 29.45
C SER A 5 19.93 -2.13 28.60
N ASP A 6 20.23 -1.16 27.73
CA ASP A 6 19.27 -0.55 26.81
C ASP A 6 18.74 -1.59 25.81
N PHE A 7 19.62 -2.43 25.27
CA PHE A 7 19.22 -3.50 24.36
C PHE A 7 18.36 -4.58 25.04
N GLN A 8 18.66 -4.93 26.30
CA GLN A 8 17.80 -5.83 27.08
C GLN A 8 16.40 -5.24 27.29
N ALA A 9 16.30 -3.95 27.60
CA ALA A 9 15.01 -3.27 27.73
C ALA A 9 14.23 -3.25 26.39
N GLN A 10 14.92 -3.02 25.27
CA GLN A 10 14.33 -3.08 23.93
C GLN A 10 13.79 -4.49 23.62
N MET A 11 14.55 -5.55 23.91
CA MET A 11 14.10 -6.93 23.70
C MET A 11 12.99 -7.34 24.68
N ALA A 12 12.91 -6.73 25.86
CA ALA A 12 11.79 -6.92 26.77
C ALA A 12 10.46 -6.42 26.17
N ASN A 13 10.48 -5.33 25.39
CA ASN A 13 9.31 -4.88 24.63
C ASN A 13 8.95 -5.87 23.52
N VAL A 14 9.92 -6.38 22.76
CA VAL A 14 9.67 -7.43 21.75
C VAL A 14 9.02 -8.66 22.39
N ASN A 15 9.47 -9.05 23.59
CA ASN A 15 8.93 -10.19 24.31
C ASN A 15 7.45 -10.03 24.71
N THR A 16 6.90 -8.81 24.80
CA THR A 16 5.45 -8.63 25.08
C THR A 16 4.57 -9.02 23.89
N MET A 17 5.15 -9.12 22.70
CA MET A 17 4.46 -9.54 21.47
C MET A 17 4.53 -11.04 21.23
N LEU A 18 5.30 -11.79 22.04
CA LEU A 18 5.46 -13.23 21.87
C LEU A 18 4.50 -14.00 22.78
N ASP A 19 3.79 -14.96 22.21
CA ASP A 19 3.06 -15.96 22.98
C ASP A 19 3.99 -16.94 23.70
N LEU A 20 3.44 -17.78 24.59
CA LEU A 20 4.23 -18.73 25.38
C LEU A 20 5.06 -19.69 24.51
N GLN A 21 4.55 -20.08 23.34
CA GLN A 21 5.23 -21.01 22.44
C GLN A 21 6.36 -20.34 21.67
N SER A 22 6.23 -19.04 21.41
CA SER A 22 7.15 -18.24 20.62
C SER A 22 8.28 -17.62 21.44
N LYS A 23 8.14 -17.54 22.77
CA LYS A 23 9.20 -17.01 23.66
C LYS A 23 10.54 -17.74 23.51
N LYS A 24 10.54 -19.00 23.07
CA LYS A 24 11.76 -19.76 22.75
C LYS A 24 12.61 -19.11 21.65
N PHE A 25 12.03 -18.27 20.79
CA PHE A 25 12.73 -17.56 19.72
C PHE A 25 13.41 -16.27 20.18
N LEU A 26 13.13 -15.77 21.39
CA LEU A 26 13.66 -14.50 21.88
C LEU A 26 15.20 -14.40 21.80
N PRO A 27 15.99 -15.44 22.17
CA PRO A 27 17.44 -15.41 22.01
C PRO A 27 17.88 -15.29 20.55
N SER A 28 17.20 -15.98 19.62
CA SER A 28 17.51 -15.87 18.19
C SER A 28 17.14 -14.52 17.60
N LEU A 29 16.01 -13.93 18.03
CA LEU A 29 15.61 -12.57 17.63
C LEU A 29 16.65 -11.54 18.10
N ALA A 30 17.08 -11.62 19.37
CA ALA A 30 18.10 -10.72 19.90
C ALA A 30 19.42 -10.82 19.12
N LYS A 31 19.85 -12.05 18.79
CA LYS A 31 21.06 -12.28 17.97
C LYS A 31 20.88 -11.69 16.56
N ALA A 32 19.73 -11.90 15.92
CA ALA A 32 19.44 -11.36 14.60
C ALA A 32 19.49 -9.83 14.60
N ILE A 33 18.85 -9.16 15.56
CA ILE A 33 18.89 -7.70 15.69
C ILE A 33 20.31 -7.18 15.86
N SER A 34 21.12 -7.82 16.72
CA SER A 34 22.52 -7.43 16.90
C SER A 34 23.33 -7.57 15.61
N ASN A 35 23.10 -8.63 14.83
CA ASN A 35 23.78 -8.84 13.55
C ASN A 35 23.35 -7.80 12.52
N MET A 36 22.05 -7.53 12.41
CA MET A 36 21.49 -6.53 11.49
C MET A 36 21.99 -5.12 11.82
N SER A 37 22.14 -4.79 13.11
CA SER A 37 22.69 -3.51 13.54
C SER A 37 24.11 -3.28 13.00
N VAL A 38 24.95 -4.31 13.02
CA VAL A 38 26.30 -4.26 12.44
C VAL A 38 26.26 -4.24 10.92
N GLN A 39 25.43 -5.09 10.30
CA GLN A 39 25.33 -5.23 8.85
C GLN A 39 24.85 -3.95 8.16
N TYR A 40 23.84 -3.29 8.73
CA TYR A 40 23.20 -2.12 8.13
C TYR A 40 23.67 -0.79 8.73
N GLY A 41 24.40 -0.83 9.84
CA GLY A 41 24.82 0.38 10.57
C GLY A 41 23.66 1.07 11.29
N GLU A 42 22.56 0.35 11.54
CA GLU A 42 21.35 0.88 12.15
C GLU A 42 21.30 0.58 13.65
N GLY A 43 20.79 1.51 14.45
CA GLY A 43 20.71 1.35 15.90
C GLY A 43 19.78 0.20 16.29
N THR A 44 20.15 -0.56 17.32
CA THR A 44 19.31 -1.67 17.83
C THR A 44 17.91 -1.21 18.23
N LYS A 45 17.76 0.03 18.70
CA LYS A 45 16.47 0.62 19.03
C LYS A 45 15.53 0.71 17.82
N THR A 46 16.03 1.15 16.67
CA THR A 46 15.21 1.26 15.46
C THR A 46 14.82 -0.11 14.95
N LEU A 47 15.76 -1.06 14.93
CA LEU A 47 15.52 -2.44 14.50
C LEU A 47 14.54 -3.17 15.43
N THR A 48 14.65 -3.01 16.75
CA THR A 48 13.74 -3.63 17.72
C THR A 48 12.33 -3.03 17.66
N ASN A 49 12.20 -1.72 17.42
CA ASN A 49 10.91 -1.09 17.17
C ASN A 49 10.26 -1.64 15.89
N GLY A 50 11.01 -1.72 14.78
CA GLY A 50 10.50 -2.33 13.55
C GLY A 50 10.09 -3.80 13.74
N LEU A 51 10.85 -4.57 14.51
CA LEU A 51 10.48 -5.96 14.86
C LEU A 51 9.19 -6.00 15.69
N TYR A 52 9.04 -5.10 16.66
CA TYR A 52 7.82 -4.98 17.46
C TYR A 52 6.60 -4.72 16.56
N ASP A 53 6.70 -3.77 15.64
CA ASP A 53 5.61 -3.41 14.72
C ASP A 53 5.24 -4.59 13.81
N ILE A 54 6.23 -5.33 13.31
CA ILE A 54 6.03 -6.53 12.49
C ILE A 54 5.29 -7.63 13.27
N LEU A 55 5.67 -7.87 14.52
CA LEU A 55 5.00 -8.85 15.38
C LEU A 55 3.59 -8.38 15.78
N SER A 56 3.41 -7.07 15.99
CA SER A 56 2.10 -6.44 16.26
C SER A 56 1.14 -6.59 15.09
N ALA A 57 1.67 -6.52 13.87
CA ALA A 57 0.95 -6.84 12.66
C ALA A 57 0.64 -8.34 12.48
N SER A 58 0.88 -9.17 13.51
CA SER A 58 0.61 -10.62 13.55
C SER A 58 1.39 -11.44 12.52
N ILE A 59 2.55 -10.92 12.07
CA ILE A 59 3.47 -11.71 11.26
C ILE A 59 4.08 -12.83 12.10
N PRO A 60 4.13 -14.09 11.60
CA PRO A 60 4.72 -15.21 12.33
C PRO A 60 6.16 -14.92 12.77
N VAL A 61 6.49 -15.30 14.00
CA VAL A 61 7.78 -15.00 14.64
C VAL A 61 8.95 -15.55 13.83
N GLU A 62 8.77 -16.72 13.23
CA GLU A 62 9.75 -17.40 12.37
C GLU A 62 10.06 -16.63 11.08
N LYS A 63 9.18 -15.71 10.68
CA LYS A 63 9.28 -14.91 9.45
C LYS A 63 9.59 -13.45 9.73
N SER A 64 9.36 -12.99 10.96
CA SER A 64 9.49 -11.58 11.38
C SER A 64 10.83 -10.94 11.02
N ILE A 65 11.95 -11.64 11.22
CA ILE A 65 13.30 -11.14 10.87
C ILE A 65 13.47 -10.96 9.36
N LYS A 66 12.88 -11.83 8.53
CA LYS A 66 12.95 -11.68 7.07
C LYS A 66 12.16 -10.46 6.59
N VAL A 67 10.99 -10.22 7.19
CA VAL A 67 10.21 -9.01 6.92
C VAL A 67 11.00 -7.79 7.37
N LEU A 68 11.62 -7.82 8.56
CA LEU A 68 12.45 -6.72 9.06
C LEU A 68 13.63 -6.42 8.13
N ASP A 69 14.33 -7.44 7.64
CA ASP A 69 15.42 -7.27 6.66
C ASP A 69 14.94 -6.56 5.40
N THR A 70 13.76 -6.94 4.91
CA THR A 70 13.14 -6.28 3.75
C THR A 70 12.80 -4.83 4.07
N SER A 71 12.24 -4.55 5.26
CA SER A 71 11.91 -3.20 5.69
C SER A 71 13.14 -2.30 5.81
N VAL A 72 14.26 -2.80 6.34
CA VAL A 72 15.53 -2.05 6.43
C VAL A 72 16.05 -1.68 5.04
N ARG A 73 16.03 -2.64 4.10
CA ARG A 73 16.43 -2.40 2.70
C ARG A 73 15.53 -1.37 2.03
N ALA A 74 14.21 -1.53 2.18
CA ALA A 74 13.22 -0.61 1.64
C ALA A 74 13.38 0.80 2.22
N ALA A 75 13.62 0.91 3.54
CA ALA A 75 13.87 2.18 4.21
C ALA A 75 15.12 2.87 3.66
N LYS A 76 16.22 2.14 3.50
CA LYS A 76 17.46 2.67 2.92
C LYS A 76 17.28 3.12 1.46
N ALA A 77 16.63 2.30 0.63
CA ALA A 77 16.39 2.61 -0.78
C ALA A 77 15.38 3.76 -0.96
N GLY A 78 14.39 3.85 -0.08
CA GLY A 78 13.33 4.85 -0.10
C GLY A 78 13.68 6.12 0.69
N MET A 79 14.88 6.19 1.27
CA MET A 79 15.35 7.28 2.12
C MET A 79 14.36 7.61 3.25
N THR A 80 13.87 6.58 3.94
CA THR A 80 12.93 6.67 5.06
C THR A 80 13.40 5.84 6.27
N ASP A 81 12.57 5.73 7.31
CA ASP A 81 12.84 4.95 8.51
C ASP A 81 12.38 3.49 8.38
N THR A 82 13.11 2.56 8.98
CA THR A 82 12.77 1.12 9.00
C THR A 82 11.38 0.86 9.58
N GLY A 83 10.96 1.62 10.60
CA GLY A 83 9.60 1.51 11.15
C GLY A 83 8.52 1.92 10.15
N VAL A 84 8.73 3.01 9.41
CA VAL A 84 7.80 3.48 8.37
C VAL A 84 7.68 2.45 7.24
N ALA A 85 8.81 1.87 6.81
CA ALA A 85 8.80 0.81 5.81
C ALA A 85 8.13 -0.47 6.31
N ALA A 86 8.40 -0.87 7.57
CA ALA A 86 7.79 -2.04 8.18
C ALA A 86 6.27 -1.91 8.30
N ASP A 87 5.78 -0.77 8.78
CA ASP A 87 4.34 -0.48 8.90
C ASP A 87 3.64 -0.54 7.53
N ALA A 88 4.21 0.07 6.50
CA ALA A 88 3.63 0.06 5.17
C ALA A 88 3.62 -1.34 4.53
N ILE A 89 4.72 -2.10 4.67
CA ILE A 89 4.82 -3.47 4.15
C ILE A 89 3.80 -4.37 4.85
N THR A 90 3.75 -4.37 6.18
CA THR A 90 2.83 -5.23 6.93
C THR A 90 1.37 -4.81 6.72
N THR A 91 1.10 -3.52 6.52
CA THR A 91 -0.24 -3.01 6.17
C THR A 91 -0.74 -3.61 4.86
N ILE A 92 0.10 -3.67 3.81
CA ILE A 92 -0.27 -4.30 2.54
C ILE A 92 -0.42 -5.81 2.70
N LEU A 93 0.53 -6.48 3.37
CA LEU A 93 0.46 -7.92 3.61
C LEU A 93 -0.87 -8.29 4.28
N ASN A 94 -1.25 -7.57 5.33
CA ASN A 94 -2.50 -7.83 6.06
C ASN A 94 -3.74 -7.45 5.26
N SER A 95 -3.74 -6.29 4.59
CA SER A 95 -4.90 -5.84 3.82
C SER A 95 -5.26 -6.79 2.69
N TYR A 96 -4.27 -7.39 2.05
CA TYR A 96 -4.46 -8.32 0.93
C TYR A 96 -4.34 -9.81 1.32
N GLY A 97 -4.18 -10.12 2.61
CA GLY A 97 -4.03 -11.50 3.09
C GLY A 97 -2.81 -12.23 2.52
N LEU A 98 -1.72 -11.51 2.25
CA LEU A 98 -0.49 -12.04 1.69
C LEU A 98 0.40 -12.65 2.77
N ALA A 99 1.16 -13.67 2.40
CA ALA A 99 2.10 -14.30 3.30
C ALA A 99 3.34 -13.42 3.55
N ALA A 100 4.01 -13.60 4.69
CA ALA A 100 5.22 -12.86 5.04
C ALA A 100 6.35 -12.98 3.99
N GLU A 101 6.36 -14.09 3.23
CA GLU A 101 7.25 -14.32 2.11
C GLU A 101 7.11 -13.29 0.99
N ASN A 102 5.94 -12.64 0.86
CA ASN A 102 5.66 -11.60 -0.12
C ASN A 102 6.18 -10.22 0.28
N ALA A 103 6.83 -10.05 1.43
CA ALA A 103 7.33 -8.74 1.88
C ALA A 103 8.21 -8.03 0.83
N ALA A 104 9.06 -8.77 0.11
CA ALA A 104 9.91 -8.22 -0.95
C ALA A 104 9.08 -7.73 -2.15
N ASP A 105 8.07 -8.50 -2.57
CA ASP A 105 7.16 -8.10 -3.65
C ASP A 105 6.30 -6.89 -3.27
N VAL A 106 5.89 -6.79 -1.99
CA VAL A 106 5.21 -5.61 -1.46
C VAL A 106 6.13 -4.39 -1.45
N SER A 107 7.40 -4.58 -1.13
CA SER A 107 8.37 -3.49 -1.26
C SER A 107 8.50 -3.05 -2.72
N ASP A 108 8.64 -4.00 -3.65
CA ASP A 108 8.69 -3.72 -5.09
C ASP A 108 7.43 -2.98 -5.57
N PHE A 109 6.26 -3.27 -5.00
CA PHE A 109 5.02 -2.56 -5.28
C PHE A 109 5.13 -1.06 -4.97
N PHE A 110 5.66 -0.69 -3.80
CA PHE A 110 5.87 0.72 -3.46
C PHE A 110 6.88 1.38 -4.41
N PHE A 111 7.99 0.72 -4.71
CA PHE A 111 9.00 1.27 -5.63
C PHE A 111 8.52 1.36 -7.06
N ALA A 112 7.63 0.47 -7.50
CA ALA A 112 6.93 0.60 -8.77
C ALA A 112 6.05 1.85 -8.79
N ILE A 113 5.37 2.17 -7.68
CA ILE A 113 4.62 3.42 -7.58
C ILE A 113 5.55 4.63 -7.66
N VAL A 114 6.63 4.64 -6.88
CA VAL A 114 7.62 5.74 -6.87
C VAL A 114 8.24 5.96 -8.25
N LYS A 115 8.59 4.88 -8.95
CA LYS A 115 9.26 4.94 -10.26
C LYS A 115 8.34 5.41 -11.39
N ARG A 116 7.05 5.08 -11.32
CA ARG A 116 6.06 5.44 -12.34
C ARG A 116 5.32 6.74 -12.04
N GLY A 117 5.16 7.06 -10.77
CA GLY A 117 4.46 8.23 -10.27
C GLY A 117 5.37 9.45 -10.09
N LYS A 118 4.79 10.48 -9.46
CA LYS A 118 5.52 11.64 -8.96
C LYS A 118 5.30 11.73 -7.45
N THR A 119 5.94 10.82 -6.73
CA THR A 119 5.79 10.59 -5.30
C THR A 119 7.06 9.94 -4.75
N THR A 120 7.16 9.82 -3.43
CA THR A 120 8.28 9.18 -2.74
C THR A 120 7.77 8.10 -1.78
N PHE A 121 8.66 7.17 -1.41
CA PHE A 121 8.32 6.15 -0.42
C PHE A 121 7.87 6.78 0.91
N ALA A 122 8.55 7.84 1.35
CA ALA A 122 8.22 8.58 2.58
C ALA A 122 6.84 9.26 2.54
N GLU A 123 6.31 9.59 1.36
CA GLU A 123 4.94 10.12 1.23
C GLU A 123 3.89 9.00 1.14
N LEU A 124 4.23 7.88 0.48
CA LEU A 124 3.31 6.76 0.26
C LEU A 124 3.11 5.91 1.53
N ALA A 125 4.21 5.50 2.16
CA ALA A 125 4.20 4.52 3.24
C ALA A 125 3.28 4.92 4.41
N PRO A 126 3.33 6.16 4.94
CA PRO A 126 2.45 6.54 6.06
C PRO A 126 0.97 6.65 5.70
N THR A 127 0.63 6.64 4.41
CA THR A 127 -0.74 6.93 3.94
C THR A 127 -1.41 5.74 3.26
N ILE A 128 -0.68 4.67 2.95
CA ILE A 128 -1.21 3.51 2.22
C ILE A 128 -2.34 2.80 2.97
N GLY A 129 -2.29 2.76 4.31
CA GLY A 129 -3.35 2.19 5.15
C GLY A 129 -4.70 2.89 5.01
N ARG A 130 -4.73 4.13 4.50
CA ARG A 130 -5.99 4.84 4.22
C ARG A 130 -6.78 4.19 3.09
N VAL A 131 -6.16 3.43 2.20
CA VAL A 131 -6.85 2.87 1.02
C VAL A 131 -6.72 1.36 0.90
N ALA A 132 -5.62 0.76 1.37
CA ALA A 132 -5.29 -0.64 1.15
C ALA A 132 -6.42 -1.61 1.52
N SER A 133 -6.95 -1.53 2.75
CA SER A 133 -7.99 -2.45 3.23
C SER A 133 -9.33 -2.27 2.50
N LEU A 134 -9.66 -1.04 2.09
CA LEU A 134 -10.88 -0.79 1.32
C LEU A 134 -10.74 -1.31 -0.12
N ALA A 135 -9.59 -1.11 -0.75
CA ALA A 135 -9.31 -1.64 -2.08
C ALA A 135 -9.42 -3.17 -2.10
N ALA A 136 -8.73 -3.84 -1.18
CA ALA A 136 -8.76 -5.30 -1.06
C ALA A 136 -10.17 -5.85 -0.80
N SER A 137 -10.90 -5.28 0.16
CA SER A 137 -12.27 -5.72 0.47
C SER A 137 -13.28 -5.42 -0.65
N SER A 138 -13.01 -4.41 -1.48
CA SER A 138 -13.78 -4.10 -2.69
C SER A 138 -13.42 -5.00 -3.88
N GLY A 139 -12.41 -5.85 -3.73
CA GLY A 139 -11.92 -6.76 -4.76
C GLY A 139 -11.05 -6.11 -5.84
N VAL A 140 -10.48 -4.94 -5.53
CA VAL A 140 -9.48 -4.29 -6.39
C VAL A 140 -8.13 -4.96 -6.17
N GLU A 141 -7.45 -5.31 -7.26
CA GLU A 141 -6.12 -5.94 -7.16
C GLU A 141 -5.06 -4.92 -6.70
N LEU A 142 -3.99 -5.44 -6.08
CA LEU A 142 -2.90 -4.59 -5.57
C LEU A 142 -2.23 -3.82 -6.73
N GLU A 143 -2.07 -4.47 -7.87
CA GLU A 143 -1.53 -3.93 -9.10
C GLU A 143 -2.35 -2.75 -9.61
N GLU A 144 -3.67 -2.85 -9.55
CA GLU A 144 -4.59 -1.78 -9.96
C GLU A 144 -4.51 -0.58 -9.02
N LEU A 145 -4.45 -0.83 -7.71
CA LEU A 145 -4.25 0.23 -6.73
C LEU A 145 -2.94 0.98 -7.01
N GLY A 146 -1.85 0.24 -7.22
CA GLY A 146 -0.54 0.82 -7.53
C GLY A 146 -0.56 1.63 -8.83
N ALA A 147 -1.18 1.09 -9.88
CA ALA A 147 -1.27 1.75 -11.18
C ALA A 147 -2.04 3.08 -11.11
N VAL A 148 -3.17 3.10 -10.40
CA VAL A 148 -3.97 4.32 -10.22
C VAL A 148 -3.21 5.36 -9.40
N LEU A 149 -2.51 4.96 -8.34
CA LEU A 149 -1.69 5.89 -7.54
C LEU A 149 -0.52 6.47 -8.35
N SER A 150 0.16 5.64 -9.16
CA SER A 150 1.18 6.11 -10.09
C SER A 150 0.61 7.12 -11.09
N THR A 151 -0.53 6.80 -11.68
CA THR A 151 -1.19 7.62 -12.69
C THR A 151 -1.60 8.98 -12.13
N LEU A 152 -2.27 8.98 -10.98
CA LEU A 152 -2.73 10.21 -10.33
C LEU A 152 -1.57 11.11 -9.94
N THR A 153 -0.55 10.54 -9.29
CA THR A 153 0.61 11.32 -8.84
C THR A 153 1.42 11.85 -10.02
N ARG A 154 1.64 11.05 -11.07
CA ARG A 154 2.26 11.52 -12.32
C ARG A 154 1.47 12.65 -12.98
N GLY A 155 0.15 12.60 -12.93
CA GLY A 155 -0.76 13.66 -13.37
C GLY A 155 -0.71 14.94 -12.53
N GLY A 156 0.08 14.97 -11.46
CA GLY A 156 0.29 16.14 -10.60
C GLY A 156 -0.58 16.19 -9.35
N VAL A 157 -1.40 15.15 -9.08
CA VAL A 157 -2.16 15.05 -7.84
C VAL A 157 -1.21 14.69 -6.69
N LYS A 158 -1.27 15.41 -5.57
CA LYS A 158 -0.39 15.11 -4.43
C LYS A 158 -0.68 13.73 -3.86
N THR A 159 0.34 13.05 -3.33
CA THR A 159 0.23 11.68 -2.80
C THR A 159 -0.94 11.49 -1.82
N GLU A 160 -1.08 12.37 -0.82
CA GLU A 160 -2.18 12.29 0.14
C GLU A 160 -3.57 12.49 -0.48
N GLU A 161 -3.66 13.39 -1.47
CA GLU A 161 -4.88 13.68 -2.21
C GLU A 161 -5.25 12.50 -3.11
N ALA A 162 -4.26 11.87 -3.75
CA ALA A 162 -4.46 10.66 -4.54
C ALA A 162 -5.00 9.52 -3.67
N MET A 163 -4.38 9.25 -2.51
CA MET A 163 -4.87 8.25 -1.55
C MET A 163 -6.31 8.51 -1.13
N THR A 164 -6.62 9.76 -0.78
CA THR A 164 -7.96 10.16 -0.34
C THR A 164 -8.98 10.06 -1.48
N GLY A 165 -8.57 10.46 -2.69
CA GLY A 165 -9.39 10.40 -3.89
C GLY A 165 -9.72 8.96 -4.29
N VAL A 166 -8.74 8.07 -4.29
CA VAL A 166 -8.97 6.63 -4.54
C VAL A 166 -9.87 6.03 -3.48
N ARG A 167 -9.63 6.27 -2.19
CA ARG A 167 -10.54 5.82 -1.12
C ARG A 167 -11.97 6.33 -1.36
N ALA A 168 -12.12 7.60 -1.73
CA ALA A 168 -13.43 8.20 -2.00
C ALA A 168 -14.12 7.58 -3.24
N MET A 169 -13.37 7.27 -4.30
CA MET A 169 -13.91 6.56 -5.47
C MET A 169 -14.44 5.18 -5.07
N LEU A 170 -13.65 4.39 -4.34
CA LEU A 170 -14.05 3.04 -3.90
C LEU A 170 -15.29 3.08 -2.99
N SER A 171 -15.34 4.05 -2.06
CA SER A 171 -16.53 4.26 -1.23
C SER A 171 -17.75 4.65 -2.06
N ALA A 172 -17.59 5.49 -3.07
CA ALA A 172 -18.69 5.93 -3.93
C ALA A 172 -19.23 4.80 -4.80
N VAL A 173 -18.39 3.86 -5.27
CA VAL A 173 -18.87 2.68 -5.99
C VAL A 173 -19.63 1.74 -5.05
N SER A 174 -19.13 1.52 -3.83
CA SER A 174 -19.76 0.62 -2.86
C SER A 174 -21.09 1.16 -2.31
N GLY A 175 -21.23 2.48 -2.23
CA GLY A 175 -22.42 3.18 -1.74
C GLY A 175 -23.11 4.02 -2.81
N ALA A 176 -23.05 3.61 -4.08
CA ALA A 176 -23.64 4.37 -5.18
C ALA A 176 -25.14 4.53 -4.98
N SER A 177 -25.65 5.77 -5.14
CA SER A 177 -27.09 6.01 -5.17
C SER A 177 -27.70 5.45 -6.47
N GLU A 178 -29.03 5.27 -6.48
CA GLU A 178 -29.74 4.87 -7.71
C GLU A 178 -29.47 5.85 -8.86
N GLU A 179 -29.38 7.15 -8.57
CA GLU A 179 -29.06 8.17 -9.56
C GLU A 179 -27.63 8.01 -10.10
N SER A 180 -26.63 7.89 -9.23
CA SER A 180 -25.23 7.73 -9.66
C SER A 180 -25.05 6.46 -10.49
N ALA A 181 -25.69 5.36 -10.09
CA ALA A 181 -25.66 4.11 -10.82
C ALA A 181 -26.39 4.20 -12.17
N ALA A 182 -27.53 4.89 -12.22
CA ALA A 182 -28.27 5.10 -13.47
C ALA A 182 -27.47 5.95 -14.48
N VAL A 183 -26.86 7.05 -14.03
CA VAL A 183 -26.04 7.90 -14.90
C VAL A 183 -24.82 7.14 -15.41
N PHE A 184 -24.13 6.40 -14.54
CA PHE A 184 -22.98 5.60 -14.96
C PHE A 184 -23.38 4.53 -15.97
N LYS A 185 -24.50 3.83 -15.74
CA LYS A 185 -25.01 2.81 -16.66
C LYS A 185 -25.42 3.39 -18.01
N ASP A 186 -26.10 4.54 -18.03
CA ASP A 186 -26.50 5.23 -19.26
C ASP A 186 -25.28 5.60 -20.12
N LYS A 187 -24.22 6.10 -19.48
CA LYS A 187 -23.05 6.63 -20.18
C LYS A 187 -21.98 5.60 -20.52
N VAL A 188 -21.78 4.63 -19.62
CA VAL A 188 -20.68 3.66 -19.69
C VAL A 188 -21.20 2.27 -20.08
N GLY A 189 -22.49 1.99 -19.93
CA GLY A 189 -23.09 0.69 -20.27
C GLY A 189 -22.84 -0.41 -19.23
N ILE A 190 -22.29 -0.07 -18.05
CA ILE A 190 -21.94 -1.01 -16.98
C ILE A 190 -22.67 -0.59 -15.70
N GLN A 191 -23.05 -1.55 -14.86
CA GLN A 191 -23.61 -1.26 -13.54
C GLN A 191 -22.52 -0.71 -12.60
N LEU A 192 -22.79 0.41 -11.93
CA LEU A 192 -21.88 0.96 -10.90
C LEU A 192 -22.16 0.27 -9.56
N ASP A 193 -21.42 -0.79 -9.27
CA ASP A 193 -21.52 -1.52 -8.02
C ASP A 193 -20.20 -2.22 -7.67
N SER A 194 -20.18 -2.90 -6.52
CA SER A 194 -19.02 -3.67 -6.07
C SER A 194 -18.71 -4.90 -6.95
N VAL A 195 -19.67 -5.40 -7.73
CA VAL A 195 -19.46 -6.51 -8.66
C VAL A 195 -18.63 -6.04 -9.84
N MET A 196 -18.84 -4.82 -10.32
CA MET A 196 -18.02 -4.22 -11.36
C MET A 196 -16.55 -4.08 -10.95
N LEU A 197 -16.25 -3.66 -9.71
CA LEU A 197 -14.86 -3.61 -9.24
C LEU A 197 -14.19 -4.99 -9.26
N LYS A 198 -14.92 -6.06 -8.90
CA LYS A 198 -14.39 -7.43 -8.91
C LYS A 198 -14.20 -8.01 -10.32
N THR A 199 -14.99 -7.57 -11.28
CA THR A 199 -15.05 -8.19 -12.63
C THR A 199 -14.33 -7.38 -13.70
N LYS A 200 -14.36 -6.06 -13.59
CA LYS A 200 -13.70 -5.12 -14.52
C LYS A 200 -12.48 -4.47 -13.89
N GLY A 201 -12.34 -4.49 -12.57
CA GLY A 201 -11.25 -3.84 -11.88
C GLY A 201 -11.42 -2.33 -11.77
N LEU A 202 -10.66 -1.72 -10.88
CA LEU A 202 -10.63 -0.26 -10.74
C LEU A 202 -10.08 0.41 -12.01
N THR A 203 -9.08 -0.22 -12.65
CA THR A 203 -8.49 0.33 -13.87
C THR A 203 -9.44 0.21 -15.05
N GLY A 204 -10.20 -0.88 -15.16
CA GLY A 204 -11.23 -1.06 -16.19
C GLY A 204 -12.36 -0.06 -16.05
N MET A 205 -12.79 0.25 -14.82
CA MET A 205 -13.76 1.33 -14.56
C MET A 205 -13.26 2.67 -15.13
N LEU A 206 -12.04 3.08 -14.77
CA LEU A 206 -11.46 4.36 -15.20
C LEU A 206 -11.27 4.43 -16.72
N LYS A 207 -10.89 3.32 -17.35
CA LYS A 207 -10.80 3.20 -18.82
C LYS A 207 -12.15 3.37 -19.48
N ALA A 208 -13.18 2.65 -19.02
CA ALA A 208 -14.52 2.73 -19.58
C ALA A 208 -15.10 4.15 -19.44
N MET A 209 -14.82 4.84 -18.33
CA MET A 209 -15.17 6.25 -18.15
C MET A 209 -14.47 7.17 -19.14
N ALA A 210 -13.17 6.97 -19.39
CA ALA A 210 -12.40 7.75 -20.35
C ALA A 210 -12.89 7.51 -21.80
N GLU A 211 -13.18 6.26 -22.16
CA GLU A 211 -13.72 5.86 -23.46
C GLU A 211 -15.12 6.46 -23.71
N ALA A 212 -15.97 6.50 -22.67
CA ALA A 212 -17.27 7.17 -22.70
C ALA A 212 -17.17 8.71 -22.73
N ARG A 213 -15.96 9.28 -22.58
CA ARG A 213 -15.68 10.73 -22.59
C ARG A 213 -16.55 11.50 -21.59
N LEU A 214 -16.70 10.98 -20.37
CA LEU A 214 -17.55 11.60 -19.35
C LEU A 214 -17.16 13.05 -19.06
N THR A 215 -18.16 13.93 -19.04
CA THR A 215 -17.95 15.35 -18.74
C THR A 215 -17.78 15.60 -17.24
N PRO A 216 -17.24 16.76 -16.82
CA PRO A 216 -17.18 17.14 -15.41
C PRO A 216 -18.55 17.11 -14.70
N GLU A 217 -19.63 17.46 -15.39
CA GLU A 217 -20.99 17.42 -14.88
C GLU A 217 -21.47 15.98 -14.65
N GLU A 218 -21.18 15.07 -15.58
CA GLU A 218 -21.52 13.65 -15.46
C GLU A 218 -20.71 13.00 -14.34
N LEU A 219 -19.42 13.32 -14.23
CA LEU A 219 -18.56 12.87 -13.13
C LEU A 219 -19.08 13.32 -11.78
N LYS A 220 -19.61 14.54 -11.64
CA LYS A 220 -20.22 15.01 -10.38
C LYS A 220 -21.50 14.26 -10.03
N LYS A 221 -22.29 13.85 -11.02
CA LYS A 221 -23.51 13.05 -10.79
C LYS A 221 -23.17 11.61 -10.38
N ILE A 222 -22.16 11.03 -11.03
CA ILE A 222 -21.65 9.68 -10.71
C ILE A 222 -20.93 9.69 -9.36
N PHE A 223 -20.12 10.72 -9.10
CA PHE A 223 -19.34 10.90 -7.88
C PHE A 223 -19.67 12.25 -7.21
N PRO A 224 -20.74 12.32 -6.40
CA PRO A 224 -21.07 13.55 -5.65
C PRO A 224 -19.95 14.00 -4.70
N ASN A 225 -19.11 13.07 -4.25
CA ASN A 225 -17.91 13.40 -3.49
C ASN A 225 -16.85 14.05 -4.40
N VAL A 226 -16.55 15.31 -4.14
CA VAL A 226 -15.60 16.11 -4.95
C VAL A 226 -14.21 15.49 -5.06
N ARG A 227 -13.73 14.76 -4.03
CA ARG A 227 -12.42 14.10 -4.06
C ARG A 227 -12.44 12.88 -4.99
N ALA A 228 -13.54 12.14 -5.00
CA ALA A 228 -13.74 11.03 -5.93
C ALA A 228 -13.84 11.53 -7.37
N ALA A 229 -14.67 12.55 -7.63
CA ALA A 229 -14.82 13.13 -8.96
C ALA A 229 -13.50 13.71 -9.50
N ALA A 230 -12.75 14.43 -8.65
CA ALA A 230 -11.45 14.99 -9.04
C ALA A 230 -10.41 13.91 -9.35
N ALA A 231 -10.33 12.85 -8.53
CA ALA A 231 -9.42 11.74 -8.79
C ALA A 231 -9.82 10.99 -10.07
N ALA A 232 -11.10 10.71 -10.28
CA ALA A 232 -11.57 10.06 -11.49
C ALA A 232 -11.25 10.88 -12.74
N ALA A 233 -11.51 12.20 -12.71
CA ALA A 233 -11.18 13.11 -13.79
C ALA A 233 -9.66 13.11 -14.10
N ALA A 234 -8.82 13.20 -13.06
CA ALA A 234 -7.37 13.20 -13.22
C ALA A 234 -6.85 11.87 -13.80
N ALA A 235 -7.40 10.74 -13.36
CA ALA A 235 -7.03 9.43 -13.89
C ALA A 235 -7.48 9.25 -15.35
N MET A 236 -8.69 9.70 -15.70
CA MET A 236 -9.20 9.65 -17.09
C MET A 236 -8.32 10.45 -18.05
N GLN A 237 -7.81 11.62 -17.64
CA GLN A 237 -6.89 12.42 -18.45
C GLN A 237 -5.55 11.72 -18.72
N GLN A 238 -5.19 10.72 -17.90
CA GLN A 238 -3.92 9.99 -17.95
C GLN A 238 -4.12 8.51 -18.29
N VAL A 239 -5.25 8.16 -18.93
CA VAL A 239 -5.68 6.77 -19.14
C VAL A 239 -4.70 5.93 -19.97
N GLU A 240 -3.97 6.54 -20.91
CA GLU A 240 -2.92 5.86 -21.67
C GLU A 240 -1.81 5.37 -20.73
N GLY A 241 -1.31 6.27 -19.87
CA GLY A 241 -0.31 5.95 -18.86
C GLY A 241 -0.81 4.97 -17.79
N LEU A 242 -2.12 4.92 -17.52
CA LEU A 242 -2.71 3.95 -16.59
C LEU A 242 -2.52 2.50 -17.06
N THR A 243 -2.63 2.25 -18.36
CA THR A 243 -2.42 0.90 -18.91
C THR A 243 -0.96 0.47 -18.79
N GLU A 244 -0.04 1.40 -19.05
CA GLU A 244 1.40 1.15 -18.90
C GLU A 244 1.79 0.92 -17.44
N ASP A 245 1.25 1.71 -16.52
CA ASP A 245 1.50 1.57 -15.09
C ASP A 245 0.98 0.24 -14.55
N LEU A 246 -0.19 -0.20 -15.01
CA LEU A 246 -0.73 -1.51 -14.66
C LEU A 246 0.18 -2.64 -15.16
N ALA A 247 0.61 -2.57 -16.42
CA ALA A 247 1.56 -3.54 -16.97
C ALA A 247 2.91 -3.53 -16.24
N PHE A 248 3.35 -2.35 -15.78
CA PHE A 248 4.56 -2.20 -14.97
C PHE A 248 4.39 -2.83 -13.59
N GLN A 249 3.24 -2.65 -12.94
CA GLN A 249 2.94 -3.24 -11.63
C GLN A 249 2.90 -4.77 -11.67
N TYR A 250 2.39 -5.38 -12.74
CA TYR A 250 2.46 -6.84 -12.92
C TYR A 250 3.90 -7.35 -13.11
N LYS A 251 4.84 -6.48 -13.51
CA LYS A 251 6.26 -6.80 -13.75
C LYS A 251 7.19 -6.22 -12.67
N ARG A 252 6.65 -5.86 -11.50
CA ARG A 252 7.38 -5.11 -10.47
C ARG A 252 8.59 -5.83 -9.86
N ALA A 253 8.65 -7.16 -9.94
CA ALA A 253 9.69 -7.95 -9.29
C ALA A 253 11.11 -7.35 -9.47
N GLY A 254 11.80 -7.13 -8.35
CA GLY A 254 13.16 -6.58 -8.31
C GLY A 254 13.27 -5.05 -8.39
N GLN A 255 12.19 -4.28 -8.15
CA GLN A 255 12.26 -2.82 -8.08
C GLN A 255 13.00 -2.28 -6.84
N THR A 256 13.13 -3.06 -5.76
CA THR A 256 13.81 -2.69 -4.51
C THR A 256 15.30 -3.11 -4.48
N ALA A 257 15.80 -3.79 -5.52
CA ALA A 257 17.15 -4.38 -5.55
C ALA A 257 18.29 -3.35 -5.70
#